data_AF-A0A2N1TD05-F1
#
_entry.id   AF-A0A2N1TD05-F1
#
_cell.length_a   1.000
_cell.length_b   1.000
_cell.length_c   1.000
_cell.angle_alpha   90.00
_cell.angle_beta   90.00
_cell.angle_gamma   90.00
#
_symmetry.space_group_name_H-M   'P 1'
#
loop_
_entity.id
_entity.type
_entity.pdbx_description
1 polymer ?
#
loop_
_entity_poly.entity_id
_entity_poly.type
_entity_poly.pdbx_seq_one_letter_code
_entity_poly.pdbx_strand_id
1 'polypeptide(L)'
;MIAVASSSLIASTAFAATTCEYGNYYDYQQETCVSYVPSFNGDNIALPDVSLEGGIGVAIRTIFGWSILIALVAIVYAGVLLLLARGNEEEAAKAKKTITYLIVGMLIMAGAYGIVAGVSQFNFFN
;
A
#
# COMPACT_ATOMS: atom_id res chain seq x y z
N MET A 1 -2.85 -35.58 -12.86
CA MET A 1 -2.46 -35.88 -11.47
C MET A 1 -0.97 -36.23 -11.49
N ILE A 2 -0.09 -35.27 -11.19
CA ILE A 2 1.34 -35.54 -10.99
C ILE A 2 1.55 -35.35 -9.50
N ALA A 3 1.59 -36.47 -8.78
CA ALA A 3 1.94 -36.50 -7.37
C ALA A 3 3.46 -36.52 -7.25
N VAL A 4 4.06 -35.43 -6.77
CA VAL A 4 5.50 -35.35 -6.47
C VAL A 4 5.70 -35.88 -5.04
N ALA A 5 6.46 -36.96 -4.98
CA ALA A 5 6.71 -37.75 -3.78
C ALA A 5 7.58 -37.02 -2.75
N SER A 6 7.24 -37.27 -1.49
CA SER A 6 7.69 -36.64 -0.25
C SER A 6 9.11 -37.04 0.22
N SER A 7 10.12 -37.11 -0.65
CA SER A 7 11.46 -37.58 -0.24
C SER A 7 12.68 -36.87 -0.84
N SER A 8 12.51 -35.74 -1.54
CA SER A 8 13.63 -34.99 -2.16
C SER A 8 13.45 -33.46 -2.09
N LEU A 9 13.21 -32.95 -0.90
CA LEU A 9 12.63 -31.62 -0.60
C LEU A 9 13.45 -30.38 -1.02
N ILE A 10 14.64 -30.51 -1.61
CA ILE A 10 15.46 -29.36 -2.03
C ILE A 10 15.56 -29.23 -3.56
N ALA A 11 15.33 -30.33 -4.31
CA ALA A 11 15.46 -30.32 -5.76
C ALA A 11 14.17 -29.89 -6.47
N SER A 12 12.99 -30.13 -5.88
CA SER A 12 11.71 -29.85 -6.57
C SER A 12 11.29 -28.39 -6.53
N THR A 13 11.68 -27.61 -5.51
CA THR A 13 11.31 -26.19 -5.40
C THR A 13 12.10 -25.32 -6.38
N ALA A 14 13.32 -25.70 -6.74
CA ALA A 14 14.12 -25.04 -7.77
C ALA A 14 13.53 -25.26 -9.18
N PHE A 15 12.98 -26.45 -9.44
CA PHE A 15 12.31 -26.73 -10.71
C PHE A 15 10.90 -26.16 -10.78
N ALA A 16 10.19 -26.09 -9.64
CA ALA A 16 8.99 -25.29 -9.57
C ALA A 16 9.34 -23.88 -10.05
N ALA A 17 10.39 -23.27 -9.47
CA ALA A 17 10.90 -21.92 -9.73
C ALA A 17 11.19 -21.54 -11.22
N THR A 18 11.38 -22.52 -12.11
CA THR A 18 11.66 -22.26 -13.54
C THR A 18 10.45 -22.40 -14.48
N THR A 19 9.27 -22.79 -13.99
CA THR A 19 8.05 -23.04 -14.80
C THR A 19 7.00 -21.92 -14.80
N CYS A 20 7.22 -20.84 -14.06
CA CYS A 20 6.36 -19.66 -13.99
C CYS A 20 6.61 -18.83 -15.24
N GLU A 21 5.51 -18.43 -15.87
CA GLU A 21 5.52 -17.40 -16.91
C GLU A 21 6.04 -16.06 -16.38
N TYR A 22 6.63 -15.28 -17.29
CA TYR A 22 7.07 -13.92 -17.05
C TYR A 22 5.97 -13.09 -16.36
N GLY A 23 6.26 -12.58 -15.15
CA GLY A 23 5.32 -11.77 -14.36
C GLY A 23 4.67 -12.49 -13.16
N ASN A 24 4.95 -13.78 -12.96
CA ASN A 24 4.50 -14.53 -11.78
C ASN A 24 5.66 -14.82 -10.81
N TYR A 25 5.36 -15.00 -9.53
CA TYR A 25 6.33 -15.42 -8.50
C TYR A 25 5.87 -16.69 -7.79
N TYR A 26 6.81 -17.42 -7.20
CA TYR A 26 6.53 -18.66 -6.48
C TYR A 26 6.13 -18.37 -5.06
N ASP A 27 4.94 -18.83 -4.70
CA ASP A 27 4.53 -18.90 -3.32
C ASP A 27 4.90 -20.28 -2.74
N TYR A 28 5.78 -20.29 -1.74
CA TYR A 28 6.20 -21.50 -1.03
C TYR A 28 5.10 -22.09 -0.14
N GLN A 29 4.09 -21.31 0.24
CA GLN A 29 3.01 -21.76 1.12
C GLN A 29 1.91 -22.51 0.37
N GLN A 30 1.78 -22.28 -0.94
CA GLN A 30 0.76 -22.93 -1.78
C GLN A 30 1.35 -23.73 -2.95
N GLU A 31 2.68 -23.82 -3.05
CA GLU A 31 3.41 -24.57 -4.09
C GLU A 31 2.97 -24.21 -5.53
N THR A 32 2.51 -22.97 -5.73
CA THR A 32 1.92 -22.49 -6.98
C THR A 32 2.51 -21.16 -7.42
N CYS A 33 2.54 -20.95 -8.74
CA CYS A 33 2.77 -19.65 -9.35
C CYS A 33 1.55 -18.74 -9.08
N VAL A 34 1.78 -17.58 -8.47
CA VAL A 34 0.75 -16.57 -8.27
C VAL A 34 1.07 -15.31 -9.06
N SER A 35 0.02 -14.67 -9.58
CA SER A 35 0.15 -13.40 -10.30
C SER A 35 0.19 -12.24 -9.32
N TYR A 36 1.09 -11.28 -9.56
CA TYR A 36 1.10 -10.03 -8.79
C TYR A 36 -0.16 -9.21 -9.10
N VAL A 37 -1.17 -9.32 -8.25
CA VAL A 37 -2.28 -8.37 -8.18
C VAL A 37 -2.19 -7.63 -6.86
N PRO A 38 -1.97 -6.30 -6.86
CA PRO A 38 -2.00 -5.54 -5.62
C PRO A 38 -3.45 -5.54 -5.08
N SER A 39 -3.68 -6.32 -4.03
CA SER A 39 -4.97 -6.38 -3.33
C SER A 39 -5.20 -5.10 -2.51
N PHE A 40 -5.86 -4.11 -3.10
CA PHE A 40 -6.43 -2.97 -2.39
C PHE A 40 -7.77 -3.38 -1.74
N ASN A 41 -7.75 -4.35 -0.83
CA ASN A 41 -8.94 -4.66 -0.05
C ASN A 41 -9.10 -3.61 1.04
N GLY A 42 -10.28 -2.97 1.11
CA GLY A 42 -10.56 -1.83 2.00
C GLY A 42 -10.46 -2.14 3.49
N ASP A 43 -10.25 -3.42 3.83
CA ASP A 43 -10.15 -3.97 5.18
C ASP A 43 -8.69 -3.99 5.70
N ASN A 44 -7.70 -3.79 4.83
CA ASN A 44 -6.28 -3.68 5.19
C ASN A 44 -5.66 -2.32 4.82
N ILE A 45 -6.52 -1.31 4.62
CA ILE A 45 -6.09 0.09 4.73
C ILE A 45 -5.83 0.32 6.22
N ALA A 46 -4.62 0.76 6.58
CA ALA A 46 -4.15 0.96 7.96
C ALA A 46 -4.94 2.06 8.71
N LEU A 47 -6.23 1.82 8.89
CA LEU A 47 -7.17 2.67 9.58
C LEU A 47 -7.62 1.90 10.82
N PRO A 48 -7.56 2.52 12.00
CA PRO A 48 -8.11 1.92 13.20
C PRO A 48 -9.61 1.67 13.00
N ASP A 49 -10.08 0.51 13.45
CA ASP A 49 -11.46 0.09 13.46
C ASP A 49 -12.24 0.93 14.46
N VAL A 50 -12.65 2.13 14.02
CA VAL A 50 -13.57 2.98 14.78
C VAL A 50 -14.96 2.36 14.69
N SER A 51 -15.22 1.39 15.56
CA SER A 51 -16.53 0.81 15.81
C SER A 51 -17.42 1.83 16.54
N LEU A 52 -17.75 2.90 15.83
CA LEU A 52 -18.80 3.83 16.20
C LEU A 52 -20.04 3.36 15.43
N GLU A 53 -21.08 2.97 16.15
CA GLU A 53 -22.38 2.50 15.65
C GLU A 53 -23.19 3.60 14.91
N GLY A 54 -22.51 4.59 14.33
CA GLY A 54 -23.07 5.73 13.64
C GLY A 54 -22.24 6.14 12.43
N GLY A 55 -22.88 6.85 11.49
CA GLY A 55 -22.36 7.20 10.15
C GLY A 55 -21.01 7.93 10.10
N ILE A 56 -20.40 8.26 11.24
CA ILE A 56 -19.06 8.84 11.37
C ILE A 56 -17.98 7.86 10.90
N GLY A 57 -18.08 6.57 11.26
CA GLY A 57 -17.09 5.56 10.82
C GLY A 57 -17.08 5.37 9.30
N VAL A 58 -18.25 5.41 8.67
CA VAL A 58 -18.40 5.35 7.21
C VAL A 58 -17.88 6.61 6.53
N ALA A 59 -18.10 7.78 7.12
CA ALA A 59 -17.58 9.04 6.60
C ALA A 59 -16.05 9.08 6.59
N ILE A 60 -15.40 8.64 7.67
CA ILE A 60 -13.93 8.60 7.77
C ILE A 60 -13.35 7.64 6.73
N ARG A 61 -13.89 6.42 6.63
CA ARG A 61 -13.42 5.43 5.64
C ARG A 61 -13.59 5.91 4.20
N THR A 62 -14.72 6.58 3.92
CA THR A 62 -14.96 7.18 2.59
C THR A 62 -13.93 8.26 2.30
N ILE A 63 -13.79 9.25 3.18
CA ILE A 63 -12.89 10.39 2.97
C ILE A 63 -11.43 9.94 2.85
N PHE A 64 -10.97 9.02 3.69
CA PHE A 64 -9.62 8.48 3.61
C PHE A 64 -9.39 7.69 2.31
N GLY A 65 -10.36 6.89 1.88
CA GLY A 65 -10.28 6.18 0.59
C GLY A 65 -10.13 7.14 -0.60
N TRP A 66 -10.95 8.19 -0.66
CA TRP A 66 -10.84 9.22 -1.69
C TRP A 66 -9.53 10.01 -1.59
N SER A 67 -9.06 10.31 -0.38
CA SER A 67 -7.80 11.03 -0.15
C SER A 67 -6.59 10.27 -0.70
N ILE A 68 -6.52 8.96 -0.48
CA ILE A 68 -5.42 8.12 -0.99
C ILE A 68 -5.40 8.12 -2.53
N LEU A 69 -6.56 8.02 -3.17
CA LEU A 69 -6.67 8.08 -4.63
C LEU A 69 -6.16 9.42 -5.18
N ILE A 70 -6.58 10.54 -4.58
CA ILE A 70 -6.13 11.87 -4.99
C ILE A 70 -4.62 12.04 -4.75
N ALA A 71 -4.12 11.55 -3.62
CA ALA A 71 -2.70 11.60 -3.28
C ALA A 71 -1.85 10.81 -4.31
N LEU A 72 -2.33 9.64 -4.75
CA LEU A 72 -1.64 8.82 -5.74
C LEU A 72 -1.54 9.54 -7.09
N VAL A 73 -2.62 10.17 -7.55
CA VAL A 73 -2.61 10.98 -8.78
C VAL A 73 -1.65 12.17 -8.64
N ALA A 74 -1.65 12.84 -7.48
CA ALA A 74 -0.76 13.96 -7.22
C ALA A 74 0.73 13.55 -7.18
N ILE A 75 1.05 12.38 -6.63
CA ILE A 75 2.41 11.82 -6.63
C ILE A 75 2.88 11.55 -8.06
N VAL A 76 2.04 10.92 -8.90
CA VAL A 76 2.39 10.66 -10.30
C VAL A 76 2.60 11.96 -11.07
N TYR A 77 1.70 12.94 -10.91
CA TYR A 77 1.84 14.25 -11.54
C TYR A 77 3.12 14.97 -11.12
N ALA A 78 3.40 15.01 -9.81
CA ALA A 78 4.61 15.64 -9.28
C ALA A 78 5.89 14.94 -9.76
N GLY A 79 5.88 13.61 -9.80
CA GLY A 79 7.01 12.82 -10.30
C GLY A 79 7.30 13.07 -11.78
N VAL A 80 6.26 13.06 -12.62
CA VAL A 80 6.40 13.34 -14.06
C VAL A 80 6.89 14.77 -14.30
N LEU A 81 6.32 15.76 -13.59
CA LEU A 81 6.75 17.16 -13.66
C LEU A 81 8.23 17.32 -13.25
N LEU A 82 8.67 16.62 -12.19
CA LEU A 82 10.06 16.66 -11.73
C LEU A 82 11.03 16.10 -12.78
N LEU A 83 10.65 15.00 -13.45
CA LEU A 83 11.47 14.36 -14.48
C LEU A 83 11.56 15.16 -15.78
N LEU A 84 10.50 15.92 -16.10
CA LEU A 84 10.39 16.72 -17.32
C LEU A 84 10.96 18.13 -17.19
N ALA A 85 11.17 18.64 -15.97
CA ALA A 85 11.68 19.99 -15.70
C ALA A 85 13.16 20.22 -16.11
N ARG A 86 13.68 19.53 -17.13
CA ARG A 86 15.06 19.56 -17.65
C ARG A 86 15.46 20.91 -18.27
N GLY A 87 15.45 21.98 -17.49
CA GLY A 87 15.94 23.30 -17.88
C GLY A 87 14.98 24.47 -17.60
N ASN A 88 13.75 24.20 -17.14
CA ASN A 88 12.84 25.26 -16.69
C ASN A 88 12.84 25.33 -15.16
N GLU A 89 13.49 26.36 -14.61
CA GLU A 89 13.57 26.56 -13.15
C GLU A 89 12.19 26.74 -12.50
N GLU A 90 11.22 27.28 -13.25
CA GLU A 90 9.86 27.49 -12.76
C GLU A 90 9.12 26.16 -12.54
N GLU A 91 9.25 25.22 -13.47
CA GLU A 91 8.64 23.89 -13.35
C GLU A 91 9.33 23.05 -12.26
N ALA A 92 10.65 23.16 -12.14
CA ALA A 92 11.41 22.50 -11.09
C ALA A 92 11.03 23.03 -9.69
N ALA A 93 10.86 24.34 -9.53
CA ALA A 93 10.43 24.96 -8.29
C ALA A 93 9.01 24.53 -7.91
N LYS A 94 8.11 24.46 -8.89
CA LYS A 94 6.73 24.01 -8.69
C LYS A 94 6.67 22.53 -8.27
N ALA A 95 7.43 21.66 -8.93
CA ALA A 95 7.50 20.24 -8.58
C ALA A 95 8.00 20.03 -7.14
N LYS A 96 9.07 20.72 -6.74
CA LYS A 96 9.61 20.66 -5.37
C LYS A 96 8.57 21.10 -4.35
N LYS A 97 7.85 22.20 -4.61
CA LYS A 97 6.79 22.68 -3.72
C LYS A 97 5.67 21.64 -3.56
N THR A 98 5.24 21.02 -4.66
CA THR A 98 4.23 19.96 -4.63
C THR A 98 4.70 18.75 -3.82
N ILE A 99 5.95 18.31 -3.98
CA ILE A 99 6.52 17.21 -3.18
C ILE A 99 6.55 17.56 -1.69
N THR A 100 6.94 18.79 -1.34
CA THR A 100 6.91 19.23 0.07
C THR A 100 5.48 19.15 0.65
N TYR A 101 4.46 19.57 -0.10
CA TYR A 101 3.07 19.42 0.34
C TYR A 101 2.65 17.96 0.50
N LEU A 102 3.07 17.07 -0.40
CA LEU A 102 2.80 15.63 -0.29
C LEU A 102 3.42 15.02 0.99
N ILE A 103 4.66 15.41 1.33
CA ILE A 103 5.34 14.96 2.55
C ILE A 103 4.58 15.44 3.80
N VAL A 104 4.16 16.71 3.82
CA VAL A 104 3.37 17.25 4.94
C VAL A 104 2.04 16.53 5.08
N GLY A 105 1.34 16.25 3.97
CA GLY A 105 0.10 15.47 3.99
C GLY A 105 0.31 14.06 4.55
N MET A 106 1.39 13.39 4.15
CA MET A 106 1.72 12.06 4.66
C MET A 106 2.04 12.07 6.16
N LEU A 107 2.76 13.09 6.65
CA LEU A 107 3.04 13.25 8.07
C LEU A 107 1.77 13.47 8.90
N ILE A 108 0.83 14.29 8.41
CA ILE A 108 -0.45 14.54 9.09
C ILE A 108 -1.26 13.24 9.19
N MET A 109 -1.34 12.47 8.10
CA MET A 109 -2.05 11.18 8.10
C MET A 109 -1.43 10.19 9.10
N ALA A 110 -0.10 10.08 9.11
CA ALA A 110 0.63 9.23 10.06
C ALA A 110 0.44 9.70 11.51
N GLY A 111 0.45 11.01 11.74
CA GLY A 111 0.20 11.61 13.06
C GLY A 111 -1.21 11.34 13.57
N ALA A 112 -2.22 11.49 12.71
CA ALA A 112 -3.61 11.19 13.05
C ALA A 112 -3.78 9.71 13.45
N TYR A 113 -3.19 8.78 12.68
CA TYR A 113 -3.19 7.36 13.03
C TYR A 113 -2.53 7.11 14.39
N GLY A 114 -1.35 7.69 14.62
CA GLY A 114 -0.61 7.55 15.87
C GLY A 114 -1.43 8.02 17.08
N ILE A 115 -2.19 9.11 16.94
CA ILE A 115 -3.06 9.61 18.01
C ILE A 115 -4.23 8.66 18.26
N VAL A 116 -4.93 8.19 17.22
CA VAL A 116 -6.10 7.30 17.40
C VAL A 116 -5.67 5.95 18.00
N ALA A 117 -4.59 5.36 17.49
CA ALA A 117 -4.01 4.14 18.07
C ALA A 117 -3.51 4.38 19.50
N GLY A 118 -2.97 5.57 19.77
CA GLY A 118 -2.63 6.05 21.10
C GLY A 118 -3.82 6.03 22.05
N VAL A 119 -4.98 6.53 21.63
CA VAL A 119 -6.18 6.60 22.46
C VAL A 119 -6.88 5.25 22.64
N SER A 120 -6.94 4.41 21.60
CA SER A 120 -7.64 3.11 21.69
C SER A 120 -6.97 2.11 22.62
N GLN A 121 -5.64 2.17 22.75
CA GLN A 121 -4.89 1.33 23.70
C GLN A 121 -5.02 1.79 25.17
N PHE A 122 -5.48 3.01 25.44
CA PHE A 122 -5.75 3.51 26.80
C PHE A 122 -7.10 3.01 27.36
N ASN A 123 -7.39 1.71 27.22
CA ASN A 123 -8.50 1.05 27.91
C ASN A 123 -8.13 0.80 29.39
N PHE A 124 -7.97 1.87 30.17
CA PHE A 124 -7.42 1.85 31.53
C PHE A 124 -8.44 1.53 32.65
N PHE A 125 -9.73 1.33 32.35
CA PHE A 125 -10.75 1.11 33.38
C PHE A 125 -11.73 -0.03 33.07
N ASN A 126 -11.22 -1.21 32.72
CA ASN A 126 -11.97 -2.46 32.83
C ASN A 126 -11.20 -3.51 33.63
#